data_AF-A0A8C8Y3N9-F1
#
_entry.id   AF-A0A8C8Y3N9-F1
#
_cell.length_a   1.000
_cell.length_b   1.000
_cell.length_c   1.000
_cell.angle_alpha   90.00
_cell.angle_beta   90.00
_cell.angle_gamma   90.00
#
_symmetry.space_group_name_H-M   'P 1'
#
loop_
_entity.id
_entity.type
_entity.pdbx_description
1 polymer ?
#
loop_
_entity_poly.entity_id
_entity_poly.type
_entity_poly.pdbx_seq_one_letter_code
_entity_poly.pdbx_strand_id
1 'polypeptide(L)'
;MPSLGDLLREWDRGAQAVARGDWDCALRLFSGYPEPSARMCFNVGCVHLLAGDPEAALRAFDQAVTKDTCMAVGFFQRGVASFQLER
;
A
#
# COMPACT_ATOMS: atom_id res chain seq x y z
N MET A 1 -0.57 -19.92 -9.97
CA MET A 1 0.19 -18.77 -9.42
C MET A 1 0.37 -17.76 -10.54
N PRO A 2 0.08 -16.47 -10.33
CA PRO A 2 0.28 -15.43 -11.33
C PRO A 2 1.77 -15.32 -11.71
N SER A 3 2.06 -15.01 -12.97
CA SER A 3 3.44 -14.81 -13.43
C SER A 3 3.99 -13.47 -12.93
N LEU A 4 5.32 -13.29 -12.98
CA LEU A 4 5.94 -11.99 -12.72
C LEU A 4 5.40 -10.90 -13.67
N GLY A 5 5.09 -11.26 -14.92
CA GLY A 5 4.48 -10.33 -15.88
C GLY A 5 3.07 -9.91 -15.47
N ASP A 6 2.27 -10.82 -14.91
CA ASP A 6 0.92 -10.50 -14.42
C ASP A 6 0.98 -9.59 -13.20
N LEU A 7 1.90 -9.87 -12.28
CA LEU A 7 2.20 -9.02 -11.12
C LEU A 7 2.56 -7.58 -11.52
N LEU A 8 3.44 -7.43 -12.52
CA LEU A 8 3.85 -6.11 -13.01
C LEU A 8 2.70 -5.36 -13.69
N ARG A 9 1.87 -6.06 -14.49
CA ARG A 9 0.71 -5.44 -15.14
C ARG A 9 -0.34 -4.99 -14.13
N GLU A 10 -0.63 -5.78 -13.11
CA GLU A 10 -1.58 -5.39 -12.08
C GLU A 10 -1.07 -4.25 -11.22
N TRP A 11 0.24 -4.26 -10.91
CA TRP A 11 0.87 -3.13 -10.23
C TRP A 11 0.75 -1.83 -11.04
N ASP A 12 1.05 -1.89 -12.34
CA ASP A 12 0.92 -0.73 -13.23
C ASP A 12 -0.52 -0.23 -13.31
N ARG A 13 -1.51 -1.13 -13.46
CA ARG A 13 -2.93 -0.77 -13.43
C ARG A 13 -3.33 -0.12 -12.10
N GLY A 14 -2.79 -0.62 -10.98
CA GLY A 14 -3.01 -0.03 -9.66
C GLY A 14 -2.44 1.38 -9.58
N ALA A 15 -1.20 1.59 -10.03
CA ALA A 15 -0.58 2.91 -10.08
C ALA A 15 -1.36 3.91 -10.95
N GLN A 16 -1.88 3.45 -12.09
CA GLN A 16 -2.75 4.27 -12.93
C GLN A 16 -4.10 4.61 -12.26
N ALA A 17 -4.66 3.69 -11.46
CA ALA A 17 -5.87 3.97 -10.68
C ALA A 17 -5.60 5.03 -9.61
N VAL A 18 -4.46 4.96 -8.93
CA VAL A 18 -4.01 6.01 -7.99
C VAL A 18 -3.90 7.35 -8.71
N ALA A 19 -3.28 7.40 -9.89
CA ALA A 19 -3.14 8.64 -10.67
C ALA A 19 -4.48 9.27 -11.06
N ARG A 20 -5.55 8.47 -11.18
CA ARG A 20 -6.91 8.94 -11.48
C ARG A 20 -7.74 9.28 -10.24
N GLY A 21 -7.23 9.05 -9.04
CA GLY A 21 -8.02 9.19 -7.81
C GLY A 21 -9.02 8.06 -7.55
N ASP A 22 -8.90 6.94 -8.27
CA ASP A 22 -9.79 5.79 -8.14
C ASP A 22 -9.25 4.84 -7.05
N TRP A 23 -9.46 5.24 -5.79
CA TRP A 23 -8.91 4.56 -4.61
C TRP A 23 -9.44 3.13 -4.48
N ASP A 24 -10.74 2.91 -4.72
CA ASP A 24 -11.34 1.57 -4.64
C ASP A 24 -10.72 0.60 -5.65
N CYS A 25 -10.49 1.06 -6.88
CA CYS A 25 -9.84 0.25 -7.89
C CYS A 25 -8.37 -0.03 -7.54
N ALA A 26 -7.64 0.98 -7.07
CA ALA A 26 -6.26 0.81 -6.63
C ALA A 26 -6.14 -0.19 -5.49
N LEU A 27 -7.00 -0.09 -4.47
CA LEU A 27 -7.03 -1.01 -3.33
C LEU A 27 -7.34 -2.45 -3.76
N ARG A 28 -8.33 -2.66 -4.65
CA ARG A 28 -8.61 -4.00 -5.20
C ARG A 28 -7.42 -4.59 -5.92
N LEU A 29 -6.73 -3.80 -6.75
CA LEU A 29 -5.59 -4.27 -7.54
C LEU A 29 -4.37 -4.60 -6.66
N PHE A 30 -4.08 -3.79 -5.65
CA PHE A 30 -2.95 -4.07 -4.75
C PHE A 30 -3.24 -5.14 -3.70
N SER A 31 -4.51 -5.33 -3.32
CA SER A 31 -4.93 -6.32 -2.31
C SER A 31 -5.37 -7.66 -2.89
N GLY A 32 -5.41 -7.80 -4.22
CA GLY A 32 -5.91 -9.00 -4.91
C GLY A 32 -5.05 -10.25 -4.72
N TYR A 33 -3.90 -10.14 -4.07
CA TYR A 33 -2.95 -11.23 -3.87
C TYR A 33 -3.10 -11.85 -2.47
N PRO A 34 -3.20 -13.19 -2.34
CA PRO A 34 -3.31 -13.85 -1.04
C PRO A 34 -2.16 -13.53 -0.08
N GLU A 35 -0.95 -13.35 -0.62
CA GLU A 35 0.21 -12.89 0.13
C GLU A 35 0.85 -11.68 -0.56
N PRO A 36 0.46 -10.44 -0.17
CA PRO A 36 1.05 -9.24 -0.73
C PRO A 36 2.52 -9.10 -0.27
N SER A 37 3.37 -8.64 -1.19
CA SER A 37 4.75 -8.25 -0.88
C SER A 37 4.78 -6.99 -0.02
N ALA A 38 5.92 -6.71 0.63
CA ALA A 38 6.13 -5.48 1.39
C ALA A 38 5.77 -4.22 0.57
N ARG A 39 6.11 -4.21 -0.73
CA ARG A 39 5.80 -3.11 -1.65
C ARG A 39 4.31 -2.99 -1.95
N MET A 40 3.57 -4.10 -2.05
CA MET A 40 2.11 -4.04 -2.20
C MET A 40 1.45 -3.50 -0.94
N CYS A 41 1.84 -3.99 0.24
CA CYS A 41 1.37 -3.46 1.52
C CYS A 41 1.66 -1.95 1.64
N PHE A 42 2.86 -1.52 1.25
CA PHE A 42 3.23 -0.10 1.23
C PHE A 42 2.31 0.71 0.31
N ASN A 43 2.03 0.25 -0.92
CA ASN A 43 1.14 0.96 -1.82
C ASN A 43 -0.30 1.02 -1.28
N VAL A 44 -0.80 -0.05 -0.68
CA VAL A 44 -2.11 -0.05 0.00
C VAL A 44 -2.14 1.03 1.09
N GLY A 45 -1.09 1.15 1.89
CA GLY A 45 -0.98 2.20 2.91
C GLY A 45 -0.98 3.61 2.32
N CYS A 46 -0.24 3.83 1.23
CA CYS A 46 -0.26 5.11 0.52
C CYS A 46 -1.65 5.45 -0.04
N VAL A 47 -2.37 4.48 -0.61
CA VAL A 47 -3.72 4.70 -1.13
C VAL A 47 -4.68 5.06 -0.01
N HIS A 48 -4.60 4.40 1.14
CA HIS A 48 -5.42 4.77 2.31
C HIS A 48 -5.11 6.18 2.83
N LEU A 49 -3.85 6.60 2.88
CA LEU A 49 -3.52 8.00 3.22
C LEU A 49 -4.12 9.00 2.21
N LEU A 50 -4.02 8.72 0.92
CA LEU A 50 -4.60 9.56 -0.13
C LEU A 50 -6.13 9.60 -0.06
N ALA A 51 -6.75 8.51 0.37
CA ALA A 51 -8.19 8.41 0.59
C ALA A 51 -8.66 9.01 1.93
N GLY A 52 -7.74 9.49 2.78
CA GLY A 52 -8.05 10.09 4.08
C GLY A 52 -8.36 9.08 5.20
N ASP A 53 -7.88 7.84 5.09
CA ASP A 53 -8.01 6.79 6.11
C ASP A 53 -6.64 6.44 6.72
N PRO A 54 -6.13 7.26 7.65
CA PRO A 54 -4.81 7.03 8.26
C PRO A 54 -4.77 5.77 9.14
N GLU A 55 -5.90 5.31 9.68
CA GLU A 55 -5.95 4.09 10.50
C GLU A 55 -5.74 2.83 9.65
N ALA A 56 -6.38 2.75 8.48
CA ALA A 56 -6.11 1.67 7.53
C ALA A 56 -4.69 1.76 6.94
N ALA A 57 -4.21 2.99 6.70
CA ALA A 57 -2.85 3.20 6.24
C ALA A 57 -1.81 2.68 7.24
N LEU A 58 -1.97 2.99 8.53
CA LEU A 58 -1.08 2.54 9.60
C LEU A 58 -0.96 1.01 9.61
N ARG A 59 -2.10 0.30 9.56
CA ARG A 59 -2.12 -1.18 9.50
C ARG A 59 -1.37 -1.73 8.28
N ALA A 60 -1.52 -1.09 7.13
CA ALA A 60 -0.84 -1.51 5.91
C ALA A 60 0.67 -1.24 5.97
N PHE A 61 1.09 -0.12 6.54
CA PHE A 61 2.51 0.17 6.76
C PHE A 61 3.15 -0.74 7.80
N ASP A 62 2.44 -1.12 8.87
CA ASP A 62 2.89 -2.13 9.83
C ASP A 62 3.20 -3.47 9.14
N GLN A 63 2.32 -3.91 8.24
CA GLN A 63 2.55 -5.11 7.42
C GLN A 63 3.77 -4.94 6.50
N ALA A 64 3.91 -3.77 5.86
CA ALA A 64 5.03 -3.49 4.96
C ALA A 64 6.39 -3.58 5.68
N VAL A 65 6.53 -2.92 6.83
CA VAL A 65 7.80 -2.88 7.58
C VAL A 65 8.09 -4.19 8.33
N THR A 66 7.05 -4.98 8.63
CA THR A 66 7.23 -6.34 9.17
C THR A 66 7.78 -7.28 8.10
N LYS A 67 7.37 -7.11 6.84
CA LYS A 67 7.85 -7.90 5.70
C LYS A 67 9.22 -7.46 5.18
N ASP A 68 9.52 -6.16 5.23
CA ASP A 68 10.81 -5.58 4.85
C ASP A 68 11.28 -4.60 5.93
N THR A 69 12.13 -5.10 6.83
CA THR A 69 12.68 -4.33 7.95
C THR A 69 13.70 -3.27 7.52
N CYS A 70 14.12 -3.29 6.25
CA CYS A 70 15.02 -2.30 5.67
C CYS A 70 14.27 -1.20 4.90
N MET A 71 12.94 -1.26 4.81
CA MET A 71 12.13 -0.28 4.10
C MET A 71 12.00 1.03 4.89
N ALA A 72 13.04 1.88 4.85
CA ALA A 72 13.08 3.16 5.54
C ALA A 72 11.87 4.06 5.24
N VAL A 73 11.44 4.10 3.97
CA VAL A 73 10.24 4.86 3.55
C VAL A 73 8.95 4.30 4.16
N GLY A 74 8.88 3.00 4.43
CA GLY A 74 7.75 2.36 5.11
C GLY A 74 7.63 2.83 6.55
N PHE A 75 8.75 2.86 7.29
CA PHE A 75 8.78 3.41 8.65
C PHE A 75 8.42 4.91 8.67
N PHE A 76 8.92 5.68 7.71
CA PHE A 76 8.58 7.09 7.59
C PHE A 76 7.06 7.29 7.41
N GLN A 77 6.45 6.62 6.43
CA GLN A 77 5.01 6.75 6.18
C GLN A 77 4.15 6.21 7.33
N ARG A 78 4.61 5.17 8.02
CA ARG A 78 3.98 4.70 9.27
C ARG A 78 3.95 5.82 10.32
N GLY A 79 5.06 6.54 10.49
CA GLY A 79 5.13 7.71 11.38
C GLY A 79 4.22 8.85 10.95
N VAL A 80 4.10 9.11 9.64
CA VAL A 80 3.13 10.08 9.10
C VAL A 80 1.69 9.70 9.46
N ALA A 81 1.33 8.41 9.31
CA ALA A 81 0.00 7.92 9.67
C ALA A 81 -0.25 8.03 11.19
N SER A 82 0.72 7.64 12.03
CA SER A 82 0.64 7.81 13.49
C SER A 82 0.47 9.27 13.89
N PHE A 83 1.22 10.19 13.26
CA PHE A 83 1.09 11.62 13.51
C PHE A 83 -0.30 12.16 13.17
N GLN A 84 -0.90 11.75 12.04
CA GLN A 84 -2.28 12.13 11.68
C GLN A 84 -3.32 11.58 12.66
N LEU A 85 -3.02 10.47 13.33
CA LEU A 85 -3.87 9.85 14.36
C LEU A 85 -3.59 10.35 15.78
N GLU A 86 -2.63 11.26 15.95
CA GLU A 86 -2.16 11.73 17.26
C GLU A 86 -1.65 10.60 18.18
N ARG A 87 -0.93 9.62 17.59
CA ARG A 87 -0.35 8.45 18.29
C ARG A 87 1.16 8.42 18.24
#